data_AF-A0AAD6FC39-F1
#
_entry.id   AF-A0AAD6FC39-F1
#
_cell.length_a   1.000
_cell.length_b   1.000
_cell.length_c   1.000
_cell.angle_alpha   90.00
_cell.angle_beta   90.00
_cell.angle_gamma   90.00
#
_symmetry.space_group_name_H-M   'P 1'
#
loop_
_entity.id
_entity.type
_entity.pdbx_description
1 polymer ?
#
loop_
_entity_poly.entity_id
_entity_poly.type
_entity_poly.pdbx_seq_one_letter_code
_entity_poly.pdbx_strand_id
1 'polypeptide(L)'
;MAKEKFHINIVVIGHVDSGKSTTTGHLIYKCGGIDKRTIEKFEKEAAEMGKGSFKYAWVLDKLKAERERGITIDIALWKFETAKYYVTIIDAPGHRDFIKNMITGTSQVIILNHPGQISAGYAPVLDCHTAHIACKFSELTEKVDRRSGKKIEDNPKFVKSGDAAIVIMNPQKPMVVEAFTDYAPLGRFAVRDMRQTVAVGVIKKVEKKDASGKVTMAAKVAEKKK
;
A
#
# COMPACT_ATOMS: atom_id res chain seq x y z
N MET A 1 13.04 -33.58 -8.69
CA MET A 1 12.46 -32.82 -7.56
C MET A 1 12.42 -31.35 -7.97
N ALA A 2 11.25 -30.71 -8.00
CA ALA A 2 11.17 -29.28 -8.31
C ALA A 2 11.95 -28.51 -7.23
N LYS A 3 12.97 -27.73 -7.63
CA LYS A 3 13.71 -26.86 -6.70
C LYS A 3 12.70 -25.95 -6.00
N GLU A 4 12.77 -25.91 -4.67
CA GLU A 4 11.96 -25.03 -3.84
C GLU A 4 12.17 -23.57 -4.29
N LYS A 5 11.11 -22.90 -4.77
CA LYS A 5 11.19 -21.53 -5.27
C LYS A 5 10.93 -20.56 -4.13
N PHE A 6 11.74 -19.51 -4.03
CA PHE A 6 11.59 -18.50 -2.98
C PHE A 6 10.48 -17.50 -3.32
N HIS A 7 9.71 -17.08 -2.32
CA HIS A 7 8.68 -16.05 -2.49
C HIS A 7 9.29 -14.64 -2.40
N ILE A 8 8.99 -13.78 -3.37
CA ILE A 8 9.38 -12.36 -3.37
C ILE A 8 8.17 -11.47 -3.66
N ASN A 9 8.12 -10.32 -3.00
CA ASN A 9 7.10 -9.30 -3.23
C ASN A 9 7.76 -8.07 -3.85
N ILE A 10 7.22 -7.57 -4.97
CA ILE A 10 7.75 -6.44 -5.72
C ILE A 10 6.63 -5.39 -5.81
N VAL A 11 6.93 -4.14 -5.49
CA VAL A 11 6.02 -3.02 -5.74
C VAL A 11 6.57 -2.13 -6.84
N VAL A 12 5.71 -1.73 -7.77
CA VAL A 12 6.06 -0.85 -8.88
C VAL A 12 5.59 0.56 -8.56
N ILE A 13 6.55 1.47 -8.39
CA ILE A 13 6.32 2.88 -8.02
C ILE A 13 6.82 3.81 -9.12
N GLY A 14 6.30 5.04 -9.17
CA GLY A 14 6.63 6.00 -10.23
C GLY A 14 5.50 6.98 -10.50
N HIS A 15 5.84 8.11 -11.15
CA HIS A 15 4.90 9.18 -11.45
C HIS A 15 3.71 8.71 -12.31
N VAL A 16 2.60 9.47 -12.35
CA VAL A 16 1.52 9.22 -13.29
C VAL A 16 2.07 9.24 -14.73
N ASP A 17 1.50 8.42 -15.60
CA ASP A 17 1.91 8.27 -17.01
C ASP A 17 3.33 7.72 -17.26
N SER A 18 4.07 7.31 -16.22
CA SER A 18 5.38 6.66 -16.38
C SER A 18 5.31 5.22 -16.89
N GLY A 19 4.13 4.74 -17.28
CA GLY A 19 3.95 3.39 -17.85
C GLY A 19 4.07 2.23 -16.86
N LYS A 20 3.88 2.46 -15.55
CA LYS A 20 3.94 1.41 -14.50
C LYS A 20 3.06 0.22 -14.83
N SER A 21 1.75 0.44 -14.94
CA SER A 21 0.77 -0.62 -15.16
C SER A 21 0.98 -1.32 -16.50
N THR A 22 1.36 -0.57 -17.54
CA THR A 22 1.72 -1.16 -18.84
C THR A 22 2.94 -2.07 -18.73
N THR A 23 3.98 -1.65 -18.03
CA THR A 23 5.21 -2.44 -17.83
C THR A 23 4.94 -3.68 -16.99
N THR A 24 4.21 -3.50 -15.88
CA THR A 24 3.80 -4.56 -14.96
C THR A 24 2.92 -5.60 -15.68
N GLY A 25 1.90 -5.17 -16.42
CA GLY A 25 1.02 -6.07 -17.17
C GLY A 25 1.74 -6.83 -18.28
N HIS A 26 2.67 -6.17 -18.99
CA HIS A 26 3.48 -6.82 -20.02
C HIS A 26 4.45 -7.85 -19.42
N LEU A 27 5.02 -7.56 -18.24
CA LEU A 27 5.86 -8.50 -17.50
C LEU A 27 5.07 -9.75 -17.10
N ILE A 28 3.87 -9.57 -16.52
CA ILE A 28 3.02 -10.69 -16.11
C ILE A 28 2.65 -11.55 -17.33
N TYR A 29 2.31 -10.93 -18.46
CA TYR A 29 2.02 -11.66 -19.70
C TYR A 29 3.22 -12.48 -20.20
N LYS A 30 4.42 -11.88 -20.26
CA LYS A 30 5.63 -12.60 -20.70
C LYS A 30 6.03 -13.73 -19.75
N CYS A 31 5.73 -13.61 -18.47
CA CYS A 31 5.97 -14.65 -17.48
C CYS A 31 4.86 -15.72 -17.43
N GLY A 32 3.86 -15.65 -18.32
CA GLY A 32 2.77 -16.63 -18.36
C GLY A 32 1.81 -16.55 -17.18
N GLY A 33 1.82 -15.45 -16.43
CA GLY A 33 0.87 -15.22 -15.32
C GLY A 33 -0.56 -14.95 -15.78
N ILE A 34 -0.76 -14.75 -17.10
CA ILE A 34 -2.05 -14.53 -17.74
C ILE A 34 -2.14 -15.40 -18.98
N ASP A 35 -3.28 -16.06 -19.16
CA ASP A 35 -3.56 -16.87 -20.33
C ASP A 35 -3.85 -16.00 -21.56
N LYS A 36 -3.54 -16.55 -22.75
CA LYS A 36 -3.71 -15.83 -24.02
C LYS A 36 -5.15 -15.40 -24.29
N ARG A 37 -6.13 -16.19 -23.86
CA ARG A 37 -7.55 -15.88 -24.09
C ARG A 37 -8.00 -14.67 -23.27
N THR A 38 -7.54 -14.57 -22.02
CA THR A 38 -7.82 -13.43 -21.16
C THR A 38 -7.20 -12.14 -21.73
N ILE A 39 -5.99 -12.20 -22.27
CA ILE A 39 -5.38 -10.99 -22.85
C ILE A 39 -6.04 -10.56 -24.15
N GLU A 40 -6.46 -11.50 -25.00
CA GLU A 40 -7.24 -11.21 -26.21
C GLU A 40 -8.60 -10.57 -25.87
N LYS A 41 -9.24 -11.04 -24.79
CA LYS A 41 -10.47 -10.43 -24.28
C LYS A 41 -10.22 -8.97 -23.84
N PHE A 42 -9.17 -8.73 -23.06
CA PHE A 42 -8.84 -7.37 -22.61
C PHE A 42 -8.40 -6.46 -23.75
N GLU A 43 -7.71 -6.99 -24.77
CA GLU A 43 -7.37 -6.25 -25.98
C GLU A 43 -8.61 -5.81 -26.75
N LYS A 44 -9.62 -6.68 -26.87
CA LYS A 44 -10.90 -6.35 -27.48
C LYS A 44 -11.67 -5.30 -26.67
N GLU A 45 -11.80 -5.49 -25.36
CA GLU A 45 -12.46 -4.52 -24.46
C GLU A 45 -11.78 -3.14 -24.50
N ALA A 46 -10.44 -3.11 -24.46
CA ALA A 46 -9.68 -1.88 -24.54
C ALA A 46 -9.84 -1.19 -25.91
N ALA A 47 -9.89 -1.96 -27.00
CA ALA A 47 -10.13 -1.43 -28.35
C ALA A 47 -11.54 -0.84 -28.49
N GLU A 48 -12.57 -1.51 -27.98
CA GLU A 48 -13.96 -1.02 -27.97
C GLU A 48 -14.11 0.31 -27.19
N MET A 49 -13.30 0.50 -26.15
CA MET A 49 -13.24 1.76 -25.38
C MET A 49 -12.32 2.83 -25.99
N GLY A 50 -11.77 2.61 -27.20
CA GLY A 50 -10.86 3.55 -27.87
C GLY A 50 -9.47 3.65 -27.22
N LYS A 51 -9.08 2.67 -26.40
CA LYS A 51 -7.86 2.63 -25.60
C LYS A 51 -6.99 1.40 -25.89
N GLY A 52 -6.99 0.93 -27.14
CA GLY A 52 -6.28 -0.30 -27.55
C GLY A 52 -4.78 -0.32 -27.20
N SER A 53 -4.12 0.84 -27.09
CA SER A 53 -2.72 0.95 -26.64
C SER A 53 -2.47 0.58 -25.17
N PHE A 54 -3.53 0.51 -24.34
CA PHE A 54 -3.46 0.23 -22.91
C PHE A 54 -3.79 -1.23 -22.55
N LYS A 55 -3.81 -2.16 -23.52
CA LYS A 55 -4.20 -3.56 -23.28
C LYS A 55 -3.49 -4.25 -22.11
N TYR A 56 -2.24 -3.88 -21.83
CA TYR A 56 -1.48 -4.41 -20.69
C TYR A 56 -1.84 -3.75 -19.35
N ALA A 57 -2.29 -2.49 -19.34
CA ALA A 57 -2.77 -1.86 -18.11
C ALA A 57 -4.11 -2.47 -17.65
N TRP A 58 -4.96 -2.91 -18.59
CA TRP A 58 -6.24 -3.58 -18.32
C TRP A 58 -6.14 -4.87 -17.50
N VAL A 59 -4.96 -5.48 -17.50
CA VAL A 59 -4.62 -6.62 -16.65
C VAL A 59 -4.73 -6.24 -15.17
N LEU A 60 -4.30 -5.03 -14.83
CA LEU A 60 -4.17 -4.54 -13.46
C LEU A 60 -5.41 -3.74 -13.06
N ASP A 61 -5.93 -2.93 -14.00
CA ASP A 61 -7.09 -2.07 -13.80
C ASP A 61 -8.38 -2.91 -13.77
N LYS A 62 -8.90 -3.16 -12.57
CA LYS A 62 -10.14 -3.94 -12.36
C LYS A 62 -11.37 -3.05 -12.21
N LEU A 63 -11.19 -1.83 -11.71
CA LEU A 63 -12.31 -0.94 -11.49
C LEU A 63 -12.74 -0.31 -12.82
N LYS A 64 -14.05 -0.19 -13.01
CA LYS A 64 -14.61 0.51 -14.17
C LYS A 64 -14.06 1.95 -14.27
N ALA A 65 -13.91 2.62 -13.13
CA ALA A 65 -13.33 3.95 -13.04
C ALA A 65 -11.84 4.01 -13.48
N GLU A 66 -11.04 2.98 -13.18
CA GLU A 66 -9.64 2.88 -13.63
C GLU A 66 -9.57 2.74 -15.15
N ARG A 67 -10.36 1.82 -15.70
CA ARG A 67 -10.46 1.56 -17.15
C ARG A 67 -10.97 2.79 -17.91
N GLU A 68 -12.00 3.47 -17.38
CA GLU A 68 -12.55 4.69 -17.95
C GLU A 68 -11.57 5.87 -17.89
N ARG A 69 -10.80 6.01 -16.80
CA ARG A 69 -9.87 7.13 -16.61
C ARG A 69 -8.45 6.88 -17.10
N GLY A 70 -8.06 5.62 -17.34
CA GLY A 70 -6.70 5.24 -17.73
C GLY A 70 -5.65 5.51 -16.66
N ILE A 71 -6.05 5.51 -15.38
CA ILE A 71 -5.18 5.74 -14.23
C ILE A 71 -5.44 4.65 -13.19
N THR A 72 -4.38 4.16 -12.58
CA THR A 72 -4.45 3.22 -11.44
C THR A 72 -4.97 3.97 -10.22
N ILE A 73 -6.10 3.53 -9.68
CA ILE A 73 -6.81 4.14 -8.55
C ILE A 73 -6.59 3.29 -7.29
N ASP A 74 -6.72 1.98 -7.45
CA ASP A 74 -6.58 0.98 -6.40
C ASP A 74 -5.38 0.08 -6.68
N ILE A 75 -4.91 -0.61 -5.64
CA ILE A 75 -3.71 -1.42 -5.72
C ILE A 75 -4.07 -2.80 -6.26
N ALA A 76 -3.41 -3.21 -7.34
CA ALA A 76 -3.60 -4.52 -7.95
C ALA A 76 -2.51 -5.49 -7.52
N LEU A 77 -2.92 -6.64 -6.98
CA LEU A 77 -2.05 -7.77 -6.65
C LEU A 77 -2.11 -8.81 -7.77
N TRP A 78 -0.94 -9.15 -8.31
CA TRP A 78 -0.79 -10.24 -9.27
C TRP A 78 0.35 -11.16 -8.88
N LYS A 79 0.20 -12.44 -9.19
CA LYS A 79 1.21 -13.46 -8.93
C LYS A 79 1.66 -14.08 -10.24
N PHE A 80 2.97 -14.25 -10.40
CA PHE A 80 3.54 -14.99 -11.50
C PHE A 80 4.78 -15.75 -11.05
N GLU A 81 5.17 -16.75 -11.84
CA GLU A 81 6.32 -17.58 -11.54
C GLU A 81 7.48 -17.26 -12.46
N THR A 82 8.69 -17.38 -11.92
CA THR A 82 9.93 -17.42 -12.70
C THR A 82 10.62 -18.76 -12.50
N ALA A 83 11.78 -18.94 -13.13
CA ALA A 83 12.60 -20.12 -12.94
C ALA A 83 13.05 -20.35 -11.48
N LYS A 84 13.15 -19.28 -10.68
CA LYS A 84 13.69 -19.32 -9.30
C LYS A 84 12.75 -18.80 -8.20
N TYR A 85 11.79 -17.97 -8.56
CA TYR A 85 10.96 -17.24 -7.59
C TYR A 85 9.46 -17.34 -7.89
N TYR A 86 8.67 -17.39 -6.83
CA TYR A 86 7.26 -16.99 -6.83
C TYR A 86 7.18 -15.49 -6.59
N VAL A 87 6.71 -14.73 -7.58
CA VAL A 87 6.69 -13.27 -7.51
C VAL A 87 5.26 -12.80 -7.28
N THR A 88 5.04 -12.00 -6.24
CA THR A 88 3.83 -11.18 -6.11
C THR A 88 4.18 -9.75 -6.50
N ILE A 89 3.53 -9.22 -7.53
CA ILE A 89 3.70 -7.84 -7.97
C ILE A 89 2.51 -6.99 -7.49
N ILE A 90 2.84 -5.81 -7.00
CA ILE A 90 1.92 -4.81 -6.46
C ILE A 90 2.02 -3.59 -7.38
N ASP A 91 0.98 -3.32 -8.15
CA ASP A 91 0.89 -2.10 -8.95
C ASP A 91 0.34 -0.97 -8.09
N ALA A 92 1.16 0.07 -7.87
CA ALA A 92 0.81 1.18 -6.99
C ALA A 92 0.36 2.41 -7.81
N PRO A 93 -0.62 3.19 -7.30
CA PRO A 93 -1.08 4.40 -7.96
C PRO A 93 0.05 5.42 -8.09
N GLY A 94 0.16 6.05 -9.26
CA GLY A 94 1.20 7.06 -9.55
C GLY A 94 0.73 8.51 -9.51
N HIS A 95 -0.58 8.73 -9.49
CA HIS A 95 -1.17 10.06 -9.51
C HIS A 95 -1.31 10.58 -8.07
N ARG A 96 -0.86 11.81 -7.81
CA ARG A 96 -0.79 12.39 -6.44
C ARG A 96 -2.11 12.33 -5.66
N ASP A 97 -3.23 12.40 -6.37
CA ASP A 97 -4.59 12.35 -5.78
C ASP A 97 -4.94 10.93 -5.28
N PHE A 98 -4.30 9.91 -5.84
CA PHE A 98 -4.47 8.49 -5.49
C PHE A 98 -3.29 7.94 -4.69
N ILE A 99 -2.14 8.65 -4.71
CA ILE A 99 -1.16 8.62 -3.63
C ILE A 99 -1.84 9.29 -2.44
N LYS A 100 -2.72 8.55 -1.76
CA LYS A 100 -3.43 9.04 -0.58
C LYS A 100 -2.43 9.75 0.33
N ASN A 101 -2.57 11.07 0.45
CA ASN A 101 -1.98 11.79 1.56
C ASN A 101 -2.73 11.31 2.80
N MET A 102 -2.19 10.35 3.51
CA MET A 102 -2.87 9.78 4.66
C MET A 102 -2.97 10.76 5.81
N ILE A 103 -4.19 10.85 6.33
CA ILE A 103 -4.46 11.40 7.65
C ILE A 103 -4.39 10.21 8.61
N THR A 104 -3.75 10.46 9.76
CA THR A 104 -4.01 9.81 11.04
C THR A 104 -4.48 8.35 10.99
N GLY A 105 -3.56 7.40 11.11
CA GLY A 105 -3.88 5.98 11.17
C GLY A 105 -3.99 5.50 12.63
N THR A 106 -5.13 4.92 13.01
CA THR A 106 -5.24 4.16 14.27
C THR A 106 -4.57 2.80 14.07
N SER A 107 -3.54 2.52 14.85
CA SER A 107 -2.73 1.31 14.69
C SER A 107 -2.47 0.62 16.01
N GLN A 108 -2.49 -0.70 16.00
CA GLN A 108 -2.04 -1.50 17.13
C GLN A 108 -0.54 -1.70 17.00
N VAL A 109 0.21 -1.27 18.01
CA VAL A 109 1.67 -1.31 18.06
C VAL A 109 2.10 -2.20 19.22
N ILE A 110 3.04 -3.11 18.99
CA ILE A 110 3.65 -3.97 20.00
C ILE A 110 5.10 -3.54 20.16
N ILE A 111 5.48 -3.09 21.36
CA ILE A 111 6.82 -2.62 21.66
C ILE A 111 7.71 -3.83 21.97
N LEU A 112 8.87 -3.89 21.31
CA LEU A 112 9.81 -5.00 21.40
C LEU A 112 10.99 -4.66 22.30
N ASN A 113 11.98 -3.93 21.76
CA ASN A 113 13.29 -3.71 22.37
C ASN A 113 13.60 -2.20 22.44
N HIS A 114 12.71 -1.41 23.03
CA HIS A 114 12.97 0.01 23.28
C HIS A 114 13.65 0.19 24.66
N PRO A 115 14.81 0.86 24.75
CA PRO A 115 15.56 0.99 26.00
C PRO A 115 14.90 1.93 27.02
N GLY A 116 14.00 2.80 26.55
CA GLY A 116 13.27 3.75 27.39
C GLY A 116 11.75 3.58 27.31
N GLN A 117 11.03 4.65 27.59
CA GLN A 117 9.58 4.73 27.48
C GLN A 117 9.20 5.51 26.21
N ILE A 118 8.10 5.13 25.58
CA ILE A 118 7.54 5.80 24.42
C ILE A 118 6.29 6.56 24.87
N SER A 119 6.26 7.86 24.61
CA SER A 119 5.15 8.74 24.98
C SER A 119 4.53 9.38 23.73
N ALA A 120 3.36 10.01 23.91
CA ALA A 120 2.78 10.86 22.88
C ALA A 120 3.80 11.93 22.42
N GLY A 121 3.91 12.10 21.11
CA GLY A 121 4.90 12.95 20.46
C GLY A 121 6.14 12.22 19.92
N TYR A 122 6.34 10.95 20.27
CA TYR A 122 7.44 10.12 19.75
C TYR A 122 7.39 10.03 18.21
N ALA A 123 8.51 10.24 17.52
CA ALA A 123 8.55 10.34 16.06
C ALA A 123 9.59 9.40 15.42
N PRO A 124 9.38 8.08 15.47
CA PRO A 124 10.27 7.09 14.87
C PRO A 124 10.09 7.02 13.35
N VAL A 125 10.97 6.27 12.69
CA VAL A 125 10.81 5.92 11.28
C VAL A 125 9.98 4.66 11.14
N LEU A 126 8.97 4.70 10.27
CA LEU A 126 8.15 3.56 9.94
C LEU A 126 8.58 2.99 8.59
N ASP A 127 8.83 1.69 8.59
CA ASP A 127 8.88 0.89 7.39
C ASP A 127 7.54 0.21 7.20
N CYS A 128 6.77 0.70 6.25
CA CYS A 128 5.59 0.00 5.76
C CYS A 128 5.83 -0.30 4.29
N HIS A 129 5.61 -1.54 3.84
CA HIS A 129 5.91 -1.98 2.47
C HIS A 129 7.33 -1.61 1.98
N THR A 130 7.43 -0.50 1.26
CA THR A 130 8.63 0.14 0.69
C THR A 130 8.74 1.61 1.09
N ALA A 131 7.75 2.15 1.80
CA ALA A 131 7.83 3.47 2.39
C ALA A 131 8.70 3.42 3.65
N HIS A 132 9.65 4.34 3.71
CA HIS A 132 10.53 4.59 4.84
C HIS A 132 10.33 6.04 5.28
N ILE A 133 9.39 6.27 6.20
CA ILE A 133 8.89 7.62 6.53
C ILE A 133 8.79 7.81 8.04
N ALA A 134 9.27 8.95 8.55
CA ALA A 134 9.09 9.35 9.93
C ALA A 134 7.59 9.60 10.22
N CYS A 135 7.05 8.95 11.25
CA CYS A 135 5.68 9.15 11.69
C CYS A 135 5.64 9.50 13.17
N LYS A 136 4.90 10.55 13.51
CA LYS A 136 4.69 10.99 14.89
C LYS A 136 3.55 10.18 15.51
N PHE A 137 3.78 9.61 16.68
CA PHE A 137 2.77 8.99 17.51
C PHE A 137 2.05 10.14 18.22
N SER A 138 0.96 10.61 17.63
CA SER A 138 0.23 11.78 18.12
C SER A 138 -0.39 11.49 19.48
N GLU A 139 -1.06 10.34 19.60
CA GLU A 139 -1.77 9.94 20.83
C GLU A 139 -1.64 8.45 21.06
N LEU A 140 -1.51 8.05 22.33
CA LEU A 140 -1.63 6.67 22.79
C LEU A 140 -3.02 6.53 23.36
N THR A 141 -3.96 5.91 22.62
CA THR A 141 -5.37 5.89 23.03
C THR A 141 -5.65 4.81 24.05
N GLU A 142 -5.05 3.63 23.88
CA GLU A 142 -5.32 2.48 24.74
C GLU A 142 -4.08 1.64 24.90
N LYS A 143 -3.84 1.13 26.10
CA LYS A 143 -2.97 -0.02 26.30
C LYS A 143 -3.79 -1.29 26.17
N VAL A 144 -3.30 -2.25 25.40
CA VAL A 144 -4.00 -3.52 25.14
C VAL A 144 -3.11 -4.70 25.48
N ASP A 145 -3.74 -5.81 25.85
CA ASP A 145 -3.04 -7.07 26.01
C ASP A 145 -2.55 -7.59 24.65
N ARG A 146 -1.29 -8.03 24.61
CA ARG A 146 -0.63 -8.44 23.36
C ARG A 146 -1.28 -9.68 22.73
N ARG A 147 -1.87 -10.57 23.53
CA ARG A 147 -2.41 -11.86 23.05
C ARG A 147 -3.90 -11.79 22.77
N SER A 148 -4.66 -11.26 23.72
CA SER A 148 -6.12 -11.21 23.67
C SER A 148 -6.66 -9.95 23.00
N GLY A 149 -5.84 -8.90 22.86
CA GLY A 149 -6.28 -7.60 22.34
C GLY A 149 -7.25 -6.87 23.28
N LYS A 150 -7.48 -7.38 24.50
CA LYS A 150 -8.34 -6.74 25.48
C LYS A 150 -7.67 -5.47 26.00
N LYS A 151 -8.49 -4.43 26.15
CA LYS A 151 -8.08 -3.16 26.73
C LYS A 151 -7.68 -3.33 28.20
N ILE A 152 -6.53 -2.78 28.56
CA ILE A 152 -5.98 -2.78 29.92
C ILE A 152 -6.10 -1.39 30.53
N GLU A 153 -5.74 -0.34 29.77
CA GLU A 153 -5.66 1.03 30.26
C GLU A 153 -6.10 2.00 29.18
N ASP A 154 -6.82 3.05 29.59
CA ASP A 154 -7.22 4.18 28.76
C ASP A 154 -6.18 5.30 28.80
N ASN A 155 -5.81 5.82 27.64
CA ASN A 155 -4.89 6.95 27.46
C ASN A 155 -3.59 6.84 28.30
N PRO A 156 -2.79 5.77 28.11
CA PRO A 156 -1.58 5.58 28.88
C PRO A 156 -0.58 6.73 28.63
N LYS A 157 0.06 7.23 29.69
CA LYS A 157 1.05 8.31 29.59
C LYS A 157 2.30 7.88 28.79
N PHE A 158 2.66 6.61 28.88
CA PHE A 158 3.77 6.01 28.16
C PHE A 158 3.58 4.49 28.00
N VAL A 159 4.28 3.90 27.04
CA VAL A 159 4.38 2.46 26.82
C VAL A 159 5.83 2.01 26.82
N LYS A 160 6.12 0.79 27.28
CA LYS A 160 7.47 0.23 27.36
C LYS A 160 7.57 -1.11 26.66
N SER A 161 8.79 -1.62 26.54
CA SER A 161 9.07 -2.95 25.98
C SER A 161 8.19 -4.04 26.57
N GLY A 162 7.55 -4.82 25.70
CA GLY A 162 6.58 -5.86 26.04
C GLY A 162 5.12 -5.41 26.00
N ASP A 163 4.84 -4.10 26.06
CA ASP A 163 3.48 -3.58 26.00
C ASP A 163 2.94 -3.58 24.56
N ALA A 164 1.61 -3.67 24.44
CA ALA A 164 0.90 -3.36 23.21
C ALA A 164 -0.04 -2.18 23.44
N ALA A 165 -0.21 -1.33 22.44
CA ALA A 165 -1.07 -0.15 22.52
C ALA A 165 -1.72 0.18 21.19
N ILE A 166 -2.87 0.84 21.27
CA ILE A 166 -3.51 1.50 20.14
C ILE A 166 -2.96 2.93 20.09
N VAL A 167 -2.44 3.30 18.93
CA VAL A 167 -1.71 4.54 18.69
C VAL A 167 -2.31 5.22 17.47
N ILE A 168 -2.50 6.52 17.61
CA ILE A 168 -2.85 7.43 16.53
C ILE A 168 -1.55 7.98 15.95
N MET A 169 -1.25 7.66 14.70
CA MET A 169 0.02 8.03 14.05
C MET A 169 -0.18 8.99 12.88
N ASN A 170 0.64 10.03 12.83
CA ASN A 170 0.65 11.04 11.78
C ASN A 170 1.99 11.00 11.01
N PRO A 171 1.99 10.65 9.71
CA PRO A 171 3.21 10.66 8.91
C PRO A 171 3.68 12.10 8.66
N GLN A 172 4.99 12.35 8.76
CA GLN A 172 5.58 13.68 8.52
C GLN A 172 5.71 14.01 7.02
N LYS A 173 5.66 12.99 6.17
CA LYS A 173 5.63 13.11 4.70
C LYS A 173 4.46 12.31 4.15
N PRO A 174 3.95 12.63 2.94
CA PRO A 174 2.95 11.82 2.27
C PRO A 174 3.34 10.33 2.24
N MET A 175 2.45 9.48 2.72
CA MET A 175 2.62 8.03 2.82
C MET A 175 1.30 7.37 2.45
N VAL A 176 1.34 6.18 1.84
CA VAL A 176 0.15 5.38 1.50
C VAL A 176 0.15 4.09 2.32
N VAL A 177 -0.92 3.84 3.06
CA VAL A 177 -1.19 2.61 3.81
C VAL A 177 -2.68 2.32 3.76
N GLU A 178 -3.03 1.08 4.08
CA GLU A 178 -4.42 0.65 4.21
C GLU A 178 -4.60 -0.09 5.54
N ALA A 179 -5.85 -0.24 5.96
CA ALA A 179 -6.15 -1.09 7.10
C ALA A 179 -5.69 -2.52 6.82
N PHE A 180 -5.14 -3.20 7.83
CA PHE A 180 -4.62 -4.55 7.70
C PHE A 180 -5.71 -5.56 7.27
N THR A 181 -6.95 -5.34 7.70
CA THR A 181 -8.12 -6.15 7.31
C THR A 181 -8.44 -6.02 5.82
N ASP A 182 -8.21 -4.85 5.26
CA ASP A 182 -8.57 -4.53 3.88
C ASP A 182 -7.40 -4.93 2.95
N TYR A 183 -6.17 -4.60 3.35
CA TYR A 183 -4.97 -4.86 2.57
C TYR A 183 -3.78 -5.21 3.48
N ALA A 184 -3.67 -6.49 3.84
CA ALA A 184 -2.63 -7.00 4.74
C ALA A 184 -1.17 -6.58 4.38
N PRO A 185 -0.73 -6.56 3.11
CA PRO A 185 0.63 -6.13 2.75
C PRO A 185 0.93 -4.65 3.02
N LEU A 186 -0.09 -3.79 3.05
CA LEU A 186 0.05 -2.34 3.27
C LEU A 186 -0.32 -1.93 4.69
N GLY A 187 -0.89 -2.85 5.46
CA GLY A 187 -1.32 -2.63 6.83
C GLY A 187 -0.30 -3.08 7.89
N ARG A 188 0.82 -3.69 7.51
CA ARG A 188 1.89 -4.11 8.44
C ARG A 188 3.08 -3.18 8.34
N PHE A 189 3.57 -2.73 9.48
CA PHE A 189 4.74 -1.86 9.54
C PHE A 189 5.69 -2.25 10.67
N ALA A 190 6.96 -1.94 10.47
CA ALA A 190 7.98 -1.97 11.50
C ALA A 190 8.30 -0.53 11.92
N VAL A 191 8.48 -0.32 13.22
CA VAL A 191 8.91 0.95 13.79
C VAL A 191 10.38 0.82 14.12
N ARG A 192 11.19 1.68 13.52
CA ARG A 192 12.64 1.72 13.74
C ARG A 192 13.07 3.03 14.36
N ASP A 193 14.00 2.89 15.29
CA ASP A 193 14.69 3.97 15.95
C ASP A 193 16.09 3.51 16.34
N MET A 194 17.07 4.40 16.39
CA MET A 194 18.47 4.07 16.70
C MET A 194 19.04 2.88 15.91
N ARG A 195 18.63 2.72 14.64
CA ARG A 195 18.98 1.59 13.74
C ARG A 195 18.51 0.21 14.19
N GLN A 196 17.60 0.14 15.17
CA GLN A 196 16.99 -1.11 15.65
C GLN A 196 15.46 -1.07 15.46
N THR A 197 14.85 -2.25 15.42
CA THR A 197 13.38 -2.36 15.39
C THR A 197 12.87 -2.29 16.81
N VAL A 198 12.21 -1.19 17.16
CA VAL A 198 11.73 -0.92 18.51
C VAL A 198 10.29 -1.38 18.71
N ALA A 199 9.51 -1.45 17.64
CA ALA A 199 8.15 -1.97 17.67
C ALA A 199 7.71 -2.52 16.30
N VAL A 200 6.64 -3.30 16.31
CA VAL A 200 5.93 -3.74 15.10
C VAL A 200 4.45 -3.45 15.26
N GLY A 201 3.77 -3.16 14.16
CA GLY A 201 2.37 -2.80 14.24
C GLY A 201 1.53 -3.21 13.05
N VAL A 202 0.23 -3.17 13.29
CA VAL A 202 -0.81 -3.37 12.29
C VAL A 202 -1.77 -2.19 12.30
N ILE A 203 -2.12 -1.71 11.12
CA ILE A 203 -3.03 -0.59 10.93
C ILE A 203 -4.44 -1.10 11.07
N LYS A 204 -5.22 -0.50 11.98
CA LYS A 204 -6.63 -0.86 12.23
C LYS A 204 -7.58 -0.01 11.43
N LYS A 205 -7.30 1.29 11.33
CA LYS A 205 -8.14 2.25 10.62
C LYS A 205 -7.26 3.35 10.02
N VAL A 206 -7.63 3.83 8.84
CA VAL A 206 -6.97 4.94 8.15
C VAL A 206 -8.01 6.01 7.86
N GLU A 207 -7.74 7.25 8.26
CA GLU A 207 -8.52 8.40 7.79
C GLU A 207 -7.97 8.87 6.45
N LYS A 208 -8.79 8.77 5.41
CA LYS A 208 -8.38 9.12 4.05
C LYS A 208 -8.65 10.61 3.85
N LYS A 209 -7.64 11.39 3.48
CA LYS A 209 -7.83 12.79 3.10
C LYS A 209 -8.34 12.86 1.67
N ASP A 210 -9.48 13.51 1.48
CA ASP A 210 -9.89 13.96 0.15
C ASP A 210 -8.97 15.11 -0.27
N ALA A 211 -8.05 14.81 -1.17
CA ALA A 211 -7.24 15.81 -1.84
C ALA A 211 -7.72 15.95 -3.28
N SER A 212 -8.41 17.05 -3.59
CA SER A 212 -8.67 17.47 -4.97
C SER A 212 -7.33 17.90 -5.58
N GLY A 213 -6.68 17.05 -6.36
CA GLY A 213 -5.47 17.46 -7.04
C GLY A 213 -5.73 17.92 -8.46
N LYS A 214 -4.62 18.32 -9.11
CA LYS A 214 -4.68 18.93 -10.43
C LYS A 214 -4.88 17.85 -11.47
N VAL A 215 -6.09 17.79 -12.00
CA VAL A 215 -6.47 16.96 -13.14
C VAL A 215 -5.59 17.30 -14.34
N THR A 216 -4.88 16.30 -14.88
CA THR A 216 -4.02 16.47 -16.06
C THR A 216 -4.85 16.84 -17.29
N MET A 217 -4.23 17.45 -18.31
CA MET A 217 -4.93 17.77 -19.56
C MET A 217 -5.49 16.51 -20.24
N ALA A 218 -4.78 15.37 -20.16
CA ALA A 218 -5.27 14.10 -20.65
C ALA A 218 -6.55 13.65 -19.91
N ALA A 219 -6.58 13.80 -18.58
CA ALA A 219 -7.76 13.48 -17.77
C ALA A 219 -8.94 14.45 -18.04
N LYS A 220 -8.67 15.75 -18.24
CA LYS A 220 -9.70 16.74 -18.64
C LYS A 220 -10.28 16.47 -20.03
N VAL A 221 -9.45 16.05 -20.97
CA VAL A 221 -9.88 15.68 -22.33
C VAL A 221 -10.72 14.40 -22.32
N ALA A 222 -10.41 13.46 -21.43
CA ALA A 222 -11.22 12.26 -21.22
C ALA A 222 -12.59 12.58 -20.59
N GLU A 223 -12.67 13.52 -19.64
CA GLU A 223 -13.94 13.95 -19.04
C GLU A 223 -14.84 14.74 -20.01
N LYS A 224 -14.26 15.54 -20.91
CA LYS A 224 -15.01 16.35 -21.90
C LYS A 224 -15.54 15.57 -23.11
N LYS A 225 -15.20 14.29 -23.26
CA LYS A 225 -15.67 13.43 -24.37
C LYS A 225 -16.89 12.56 -23.99
N LYS A 226 -17.50 12.79 -22.83
CA LYS A 226 -18.89 12.36 -22.53
C LYS A 226 -19.88 13.35 -23.13
#